data_AF-A0A0F9DLJ7-F1
#
_entry.id   AF-A0A0F9DLJ7-F1
#
_cell.length_a   1.000
_cell.length_b   1.000
_cell.length_c   1.000
_cell.angle_alpha   90.00
_cell.angle_beta   90.00
_cell.angle_gamma   90.00
#
_symmetry.space_group_name_H-M   'P 1'
#
loop_
_entity.id
_entity.type
_entity.pdbx_description
1 polymer ?
#
loop_
_entity_poly.entity_id
_entity_poly.type
_entity_poly.pdbx_seq_one_letter_code
_entity_poly.pdbx_strand_id
1 'polypeptide(L)'
;MQDYYRNAILLLIKTGYDIFLPLQKLIGDELIISDGNRLQRCLIKKVSTTQQGPMLGTTIKQDAMNMMTVGLSIDSIIASWPLNNEGWIVPVEAIDGMQSVRLAKRNDWLIEPIRRLDAPTRIDIHPEVAKQIKDMR
;
A
#
# COMPACT_ATOMS: atom_id res chain seq x y z
N MET A 1 19.80 3.87 2.24
CA MET A 1 18.35 3.76 1.94
C MET A 1 17.65 3.51 3.27
N GLN A 2 16.64 4.32 3.63
CA GLN A 2 15.99 4.22 4.94
C GLN A 2 15.25 2.87 5.07
N ASP A 3 15.32 2.20 6.21
CA ASP A 3 14.85 0.80 6.39
C ASP A 3 13.37 0.60 5.99
N TYR A 4 12.54 1.62 6.19
CA TYR A 4 11.13 1.59 5.77
C TYR A 4 10.94 1.61 4.25
N TYR A 5 11.81 2.29 3.51
CA TYR A 5 11.73 2.34 2.05
C TYR A 5 12.07 0.97 1.46
N ARG A 6 13.14 0.34 1.97
CA ARG A 6 13.52 -1.03 1.59
C ARG A 6 12.43 -2.04 1.94
N ASN A 7 11.87 -1.97 3.16
CA ASN A 7 10.77 -2.83 3.58
C ASN A 7 9.56 -2.69 2.65
N ALA A 8 9.16 -1.46 2.29
CA ALA A 8 8.04 -1.21 1.39
C ALA A 8 8.25 -1.84 0.01
N ILE A 9 9.43 -1.62 -0.60
CA ILE A 9 9.77 -2.22 -1.90
C ILE A 9 9.72 -3.75 -1.83
N LEU A 10 10.31 -4.35 -0.79
CA LEU A 10 10.32 -5.80 -0.63
C LEU A 10 8.90 -6.37 -0.47
N LEU A 11 8.02 -5.67 0.25
CA LEU A 11 6.63 -6.08 0.41
C LEU A 11 5.88 -6.01 -0.92
N LEU A 12 6.01 -4.89 -1.65
CA LEU A 12 5.37 -4.70 -2.96
C LEU A 12 5.78 -5.78 -3.98
N ILE A 13 7.09 -6.07 -4.09
CA ILE A 13 7.62 -7.13 -4.95
C ILE A 13 7.02 -8.49 -4.57
N LYS A 14 6.97 -8.81 -3.27
CA LYS A 14 6.39 -10.09 -2.79
C LYS A 14 4.91 -10.22 -3.09
N THR A 15 4.18 -9.11 -3.16
CA THR A 15 2.76 -9.08 -3.49
C THR A 15 2.46 -9.00 -4.99
N GLY A 16 3.49 -8.92 -5.84
CA GLY A 16 3.34 -8.93 -7.29
C GLY A 16 3.05 -7.56 -7.93
N TYR A 17 3.33 -6.46 -7.22
CA TYR A 17 3.25 -5.13 -7.83
C TYR A 17 4.48 -4.87 -8.71
N ASP A 18 4.26 -4.28 -9.87
CA ASP A 18 5.33 -3.65 -10.63
C ASP A 18 5.69 -2.31 -9.99
N ILE A 19 6.98 -1.99 -9.93
CA ILE A 19 7.50 -0.79 -9.27
C ILE A 19 8.29 0.05 -10.27
N PHE A 20 7.87 1.29 -10.45
CA PHE A 20 8.55 2.28 -11.27
C PHE A 20 9.13 3.37 -10.37
N LEU A 21 10.45 3.59 -10.47
CA LEU A 21 11.15 4.61 -9.72
C LEU A 21 11.32 5.86 -10.61
N PRO A 22 10.70 7.00 -10.26
CA PRO A 22 10.87 8.23 -11.03
C PRO A 22 12.33 8.65 -11.08
N LEU A 23 12.84 8.94 -12.29
CA LEU A 23 14.21 9.44 -12.48
C LEU A 23 14.37 10.85 -11.89
N GLN A 24 13.32 11.66 -11.99
CA GLN A 24 13.21 12.95 -11.30
C GLN A 24 12.27 12.80 -10.12
N LYS A 25 12.84 12.61 -8.94
CA LYS A 25 12.08 12.58 -7.69
C LYS A 25 11.79 14.01 -7.26
N LEU A 26 10.53 14.42 -7.42
CA LEU A 26 10.06 15.69 -6.89
C LEU A 26 9.89 15.60 -5.37
N ILE A 27 9.71 14.37 -4.86
CA ILE A 27 9.74 14.03 -3.43
C ILE A 27 10.61 12.78 -3.23
N GLY A 28 11.50 12.79 -2.22
CA GLY A 28 12.53 11.76 -2.03
C GLY A 28 12.01 10.32 -1.89
N ASP A 29 10.83 10.16 -1.29
CA ASP A 29 10.22 8.86 -0.98
C ASP A 29 9.11 8.46 -1.97
N GLU A 30 9.10 9.05 -3.16
CA GLU A 30 8.13 8.76 -4.22
C GLU A 30 8.48 7.49 -5.01
N LEU A 31 7.43 6.78 -5.42
CA LEU A 31 7.45 5.75 -6.46
C LEU A 31 6.09 5.65 -7.16
N ILE A 32 6.02 4.89 -8.25
CA ILE A 32 4.76 4.50 -8.89
C ILE A 32 4.65 2.98 -8.81
N ILE A 33 3.47 2.47 -8.47
CA ILE A 33 3.16 1.03 -8.50
C ILE A 33 2.11 0.72 -9.55
N SER A 34 2.10 -0.52 -10.03
CA SER A 34 1.02 -1.10 -10.84
C SER A 34 0.60 -2.45 -10.28
N ASP A 35 -0.71 -2.69 -10.21
CA ASP A 35 -1.30 -4.02 -9.97
C ASP A 35 -1.66 -4.75 -11.28
N GLY A 36 -1.24 -4.19 -12.43
CA GLY A 36 -1.57 -4.69 -13.78
C GLY A 36 -2.80 -4.01 -14.41
N ASN A 37 -3.65 -3.36 -13.62
CA ASN A 37 -4.84 -2.66 -14.11
C ASN A 37 -4.77 -1.15 -13.89
N ARG A 38 -4.10 -0.70 -12.82
CA ARG A 38 -4.02 0.71 -12.45
C ARG A 38 -2.62 1.10 -12.04
N LEU A 39 -2.13 2.20 -12.61
CA LEU A 39 -0.95 2.90 -12.12
C LEU A 39 -1.37 3.80 -10.95
N GLN A 40 -0.60 3.74 -9.86
CA GLN A 40 -0.79 4.58 -8.69
C GLN A 40 0.53 5.25 -8.32
N ARG A 41 0.50 6.56 -8.19
CA ARG A 41 1.62 7.34 -7.68
C ARG A 41 1.57 7.35 -6.16
N CYS A 42 2.67 6.93 -5.54
CA CYS A 42 2.71 6.71 -4.10
C CYS A 42 3.87 7.43 -3.41
N LEU A 43 3.65 7.78 -2.15
CA LEU A 43 4.72 8.15 -1.22
C LEU A 43 4.89 7.05 -0.18
N ILE A 44 6.13 6.63 0.06
CA ILE A 44 6.42 5.72 1.16
C ILE A 44 6.60 6.52 2.46
N LYS A 45 5.96 6.08 3.53
CA LYS A 45 6.07 6.69 4.86
C LYS A 45 6.31 5.65 5.94
N LYS A 46 7.10 6.02 6.94
CA LYS A 46 7.36 5.18 8.11
C LYS A 46 6.14 5.19 9.05
N VAL A 47 5.75 4.01 9.51
CA VAL A 47 4.77 3.84 10.59
C VAL A 47 5.42 4.10 11.94
N SER A 48 4.76 4.89 12.78
CA SER A 48 5.12 5.06 14.19
C SER A 48 4.31 4.10 15.06
N THR A 49 4.88 3.71 16.19
CA THR A 49 4.19 2.90 17.20
C THR A 49 3.70 3.78 18.33
N THR A 50 2.47 3.54 18.76
CA THR A 50 1.91 4.12 19.99
C THR A 50 1.49 3.00 20.92
N GLN A 51 1.10 3.32 22.16
CA GLN A 51 0.51 2.33 23.08
C GLN A 51 -0.73 1.63 22.51
N GLN A 52 -1.37 2.23 21.49
CA GLN A 52 -2.54 1.68 20.81
C GLN A 52 -2.18 0.92 19.52
N GLY A 53 -0.90 0.67 19.22
CA GLY A 53 -0.45 -0.07 18.03
C GLY A 53 0.05 0.83 16.90
N PRO A 54 0.10 0.32 15.65
CA PRO A 54 0.69 1.03 14.51
C PRO A 54 -0.15 2.22 14.08
N MET A 55 0.50 3.36 13.93
CA MET A 55 -0.07 4.66 13.59
C MET A 55 0.70 5.27 12.41
N LEU A 56 -0.03 5.81 11.46
CA LEU A 56 0.50 6.63 10.37
C LEU A 56 0.22 8.10 10.69
N GLY A 57 1.26 8.94 10.76
CA GLY A 57 1.07 10.39 10.79
C GLY A 57 0.61 10.89 9.43
N THR A 58 -0.42 11.73 9.39
CA THR A 58 -1.02 12.25 8.14
C THR A 58 -0.81 13.76 7.98
N THR A 59 0.14 14.35 8.72
CA THR A 59 0.69 15.70 8.50
C THR A 59 1.18 15.94 7.06
N ILE A 60 1.23 14.89 6.27
CA ILE A 60 1.44 14.82 4.82
C ILE A 60 0.46 15.70 4.03
N LYS A 61 -0.71 16.07 4.58
CA LYS A 61 -1.57 17.10 3.96
C LYS A 61 -0.86 18.44 3.74
N GLN A 62 0.12 18.78 4.58
CA GLN A 62 0.89 20.03 4.45
C GLN A 62 1.94 19.93 3.32
N ASP A 63 2.53 18.75 3.12
CA ASP A 63 3.41 18.50 1.96
C ASP A 63 2.61 18.42 0.66
N ALA A 64 1.42 17.77 0.68
CA ALA A 64 0.51 17.71 -0.47
C ALA A 64 -0.10 19.07 -0.83
N MET A 65 -0.33 19.98 0.13
CA MET A 65 -0.70 21.38 -0.15
C MET A 65 0.41 22.13 -0.89
N ASN A 66 1.69 21.88 -0.57
CA ASN A 66 2.82 22.40 -1.35
C ASN A 66 2.93 21.74 -2.74
N MET A 67 2.30 20.57 -2.96
CA MET A 67 2.25 19.90 -4.27
C MET A 67 1.17 20.43 -5.21
N MET A 68 0.12 21.10 -4.69
CA MET A 68 -0.87 21.78 -5.54
C MET A 68 -0.23 22.88 -6.40
N THR A 69 0.87 23.49 -5.94
CA THR A 69 1.66 24.45 -6.71
C THR A 69 2.43 23.83 -7.89
N VAL A 70 2.54 22.50 -7.96
CA VAL A 70 3.32 21.77 -9.00
C VAL A 70 2.45 20.83 -9.85
N GLY A 71 1.13 20.75 -9.60
CA GLY A 71 0.20 19.91 -10.36
C GLY A 71 0.40 18.40 -10.18
N LEU A 72 0.96 17.97 -9.05
CA LEU A 72 1.29 16.56 -8.79
C LEU A 72 0.30 15.97 -7.77
N SER A 73 -0.57 15.06 -8.21
CA SER A 73 -1.45 14.29 -7.32
C SER A 73 -0.77 13.01 -6.86
N ILE A 74 -0.72 12.77 -5.54
CA ILE A 74 -0.38 11.47 -4.96
C ILE A 74 -1.69 10.70 -4.78
N ASP A 75 -1.75 9.48 -5.30
CA ASP A 75 -2.94 8.63 -5.21
C ASP A 75 -3.00 7.93 -3.84
N SER A 76 -1.87 7.40 -3.40
CA SER A 76 -1.79 6.54 -2.21
C SER A 76 -0.53 6.78 -1.38
N ILE A 77 -0.60 6.47 -0.08
CA ILE A 77 0.55 6.38 0.82
C ILE A 77 0.84 4.91 1.09
N ILE A 78 2.10 4.51 0.91
CA ILE A 78 2.58 3.21 1.34
C ILE A 78 3.13 3.37 2.76
N ALA A 79 2.33 2.97 3.75
CA ALA A 79 2.73 2.96 5.14
C ALA A 79 3.58 1.71 5.41
N SER A 80 4.82 1.87 5.85
CA SER A 80 5.78 0.78 6.04
C SER A 80 6.21 0.67 7.49
N TRP A 81 6.09 -0.54 8.06
CA TRP A 81 6.49 -0.87 9.42
C TRP A 81 7.58 -1.95 9.44
N PRO A 82 8.87 -1.54 9.41
CA PRO A 82 10.00 -2.47 9.32
C PRO A 82 10.09 -3.45 10.48
N LEU A 83 9.73 -3.02 11.69
CA LEU A 83 9.86 -3.83 12.91
C LEU A 83 9.06 -5.13 12.82
N ASN A 84 7.91 -5.08 12.15
CA ASN A 84 7.03 -6.25 11.97
C ASN A 84 7.04 -6.77 10.53
N ASN A 85 7.83 -6.16 9.63
CA ASN A 85 7.81 -6.46 8.20
C ASN A 85 6.37 -6.38 7.64
N GLU A 86 5.64 -5.34 8.02
CA GLU A 86 4.26 -5.07 7.60
C GLU A 86 4.20 -3.80 6.76
N GLY A 87 3.17 -3.70 5.92
CA GLY A 87 2.91 -2.52 5.12
C GLY A 87 1.43 -2.39 4.74
N TRP A 88 1.03 -1.19 4.37
CA TRP A 88 -0.33 -0.86 3.93
C TRP A 88 -0.29 0.12 2.77
N ILE A 89 -1.22 -0.03 1.82
CA ILE A 89 -1.52 0.98 0.81
C ILE A 89 -2.76 1.73 1.29
N VAL A 90 -2.62 3.04 1.44
CA VAL A 90 -3.64 3.91 2.02
C VAL A 90 -3.97 5.00 0.99
N PRO A 91 -5.15 4.97 0.34
CA PRO A 91 -5.58 6.03 -0.55
C PRO A 91 -5.58 7.38 0.17
N VAL A 92 -5.04 8.42 -0.47
CA VAL A 92 -4.95 9.76 0.14
C VAL A 92 -6.35 10.30 0.47
N GLU A 93 -7.34 10.02 -0.38
CA GLU A 93 -8.75 10.37 -0.16
C GLU A 93 -9.33 9.78 1.13
N ALA A 94 -8.87 8.59 1.56
CA ALA A 94 -9.39 7.92 2.75
C ALA A 94 -8.90 8.54 4.06
N ILE A 95 -7.87 9.39 4.00
CA ILE A 95 -7.20 10.02 5.14
C ILE A 95 -7.27 11.56 5.09
N ASP A 96 -8.10 12.07 4.19
CA ASP A 96 -8.26 13.49 3.96
C ASP A 96 -8.81 14.20 5.21
N GLY A 97 -7.99 15.05 5.83
CA GLY A 97 -8.38 15.91 6.97
C GLY A 97 -8.00 15.35 8.32
N MET A 98 -7.42 14.15 8.35
CA MET A 98 -6.91 13.52 9.56
C MET A 98 -5.51 14.05 9.88
N GLN A 99 -5.14 14.07 11.18
CA GLN A 99 -3.76 14.31 11.63
C GLN A 99 -2.95 13.02 11.81
N SER A 100 -3.65 11.91 12.09
CA SER A 100 -3.06 10.59 12.14
C SER A 100 -4.12 9.51 11.91
N VAL A 101 -3.69 8.31 11.50
CA VAL A 101 -4.55 7.17 11.18
C VAL A 101 -4.00 5.91 11.83
N ARG A 102 -4.88 5.15 12.49
CA ARG A 102 -4.52 3.85 13.10
C ARG A 102 -4.67 2.73 12.07
N LEU A 103 -3.59 2.01 11.80
CA LEU A 103 -3.53 1.02 10.71
C LEU A 103 -4.13 -0.35 11.10
N ALA A 104 -4.15 -0.69 12.39
CA ALA A 104 -4.62 -1.99 12.89
C ALA A 104 -6.14 -2.07 13.16
N LYS A 105 -6.89 -0.96 13.05
CA LYS A 105 -8.32 -0.90 13.45
C LYS A 105 -9.31 -0.57 12.34
N ARG A 106 -8.85 -0.21 11.15
CA ARG A 106 -9.75 -0.01 10.01
C ARG A 106 -9.97 -1.34 9.30
N ASN A 107 -11.09 -1.99 9.62
CA ASN A 107 -11.80 -2.90 8.69
C ASN A 107 -12.48 -2.10 7.55
N ASP A 108 -12.00 -0.89 7.28
CA ASP A 108 -12.46 -0.13 6.12
C ASP A 108 -11.74 -0.76 4.94
N TRP A 109 -12.53 -1.34 4.05
CA TRP A 109 -12.28 -1.76 2.66
C TRP A 109 -11.40 -0.81 1.82
N LEU A 110 -11.00 0.34 2.36
CA LEU A 110 -10.16 1.37 1.76
C LEU A 110 -8.68 1.26 2.15
N ILE A 111 -8.30 0.56 3.23
CA ILE A 111 -6.89 0.36 3.59
C ILE A 111 -6.49 -1.08 3.26
N GLU A 112 -5.64 -1.23 2.25
CA GLU A 112 -5.19 -2.54 1.81
C GLU A 112 -3.91 -2.93 2.53
N PRO A 113 -3.91 -3.98 3.36
CA PRO A 113 -2.68 -4.48 3.94
C PRO A 113 -1.84 -5.15 2.85
N ILE A 114 -0.57 -4.78 2.74
CA ILE A 114 0.41 -5.45 1.89
C ILE A 114 0.84 -6.73 2.63
N ARG A 115 -0.02 -7.75 2.59
CA ARG A 115 0.22 -9.02 3.29
C ARG A 115 1.13 -9.93 2.48
N ARG A 116 1.90 -10.73 3.22
CA ARG A 116 2.62 -11.89 2.72
C ARG A 116 1.62 -12.87 2.08
N LEU A 117 1.75 -13.16 0.79
CA LEU A 117 1.07 -14.27 0.10
C LEU A 117 1.68 -15.62 0.58
N ASP A 118 1.53 -15.95 1.85
CA ASP A 118 1.92 -17.26 2.39
C ASP A 118 0.69 -18.13 2.75
N ALA A 119 -0.51 -17.75 2.32
CA ALA A 119 -1.68 -18.63 2.35
C ALA A 119 -1.91 -19.19 0.94
N PRO A 120 -2.01 -20.52 0.75
CA PRO A 120 -2.44 -21.06 -0.53
C PRO A 120 -3.80 -20.45 -0.79
N THR A 121 -3.92 -19.69 -1.88
CA THR A 121 -5.20 -19.18 -2.35
C THR A 121 -6.08 -20.40 -2.55
N ARG A 122 -6.97 -20.69 -1.59
CA ARG A 122 -8.09 -21.59 -1.83
C ARG A 122 -8.91 -20.88 -2.90
N ILE A 123 -8.66 -21.26 -4.15
CA ILE A 123 -9.56 -20.98 -5.24
C ILE A 123 -10.80 -21.82 -4.89
N ASP A 124 -11.82 -21.18 -4.32
CA ASP A 124 -13.13 -21.79 -4.19
C ASP A 124 -13.71 -21.91 -5.60
N ILE A 125 -13.35 -23.00 -6.27
CA ILE A 125 -13.90 -23.37 -7.56
C ILE A 125 -15.38 -23.67 -7.32
N HIS A 126 -16.28 -22.91 -7.97
CA HIS A 126 -17.71 -23.13 -7.90
C HIS A 126 -18.05 -24.62 -8.16
N PRO A 127 -18.95 -25.27 -7.41
CA PRO A 127 -19.17 -26.72 -7.49
C PRO A 127 -19.46 -27.24 -8.90
N GLU A 128 -20.09 -26.43 -9.74
CA GLU A 128 -20.37 -26.76 -11.14
C GLU A 128 -19.11 -26.79 -12.01
N VAL A 129 -18.13 -25.91 -11.74
CA VAL A 129 -16.83 -25.88 -12.43
C VAL A 129 -15.98 -27.07 -12.00
N ALA A 130 -16.04 -27.45 -10.71
CA ALA A 130 -15.38 -28.66 -10.22
C ALA A 130 -15.96 -29.95 -10.84
N LYS A 131 -17.28 -29.97 -11.14
CA LYS A 131 -17.95 -31.09 -11.81
C LYS A 131 -17.53 -31.20 -13.28
N GLN A 132 -17.49 -30.10 -14.01
CA GLN A 132 -17.02 -30.08 -15.41
C GLN A 132 -15.58 -30.58 -15.57
N ILE A 133 -14.69 -30.24 -14.64
CA ILE A 133 -13.30 -30.71 -14.65
C ILE A 133 -13.22 -32.23 -14.38
N LYS A 134 -14.15 -32.79 -13.59
CA LYS A 134 -14.16 -34.22 -13.25
C LYS A 134 -14.70 -35.09 -14.39
N ASP A 135 -15.65 -34.57 -15.17
CA ASP A 135 -16.26 -35.26 -16.31
C ASP A 135 -15.36 -35.22 -17.57
N MET A 136 -14.27 -34.45 -17.55
CA MET A 136 -13.25 -34.37 -18.62
C MET A 136 -12.06 -35.35 -18.45
N ARG A 137 -12.07 -36.21 -17.42
CA ARG A 137 -11.09 -37.29 -17.21
C ARG A 137 -11.72 -38.66 -17.43
#